data_AF-A0A1G8UVL4-F1
#
_entry.id   AF-A0A1G8UVL4-F1
#
_cell.length_a   1.000
_cell.length_b   1.000
_cell.length_c   1.000
_cell.angle_alpha   90.00
_cell.angle_beta   90.00
_cell.angle_gamma   90.00
#
_symmetry.space_group_name_H-M   'P 1'
#
loop_
_entity.id
_entity.type
_entity.pdbx_description
1 polymer ?
#
loop_
_entity_poly.entity_id
_entity_poly.type
_entity_poly.pdbx_seq_one_letter_code
_entity_poly.pdbx_strand_id
1 'polypeptide(L)'
;MAAEAKRLKRFSIAQRLWHLALVVIFFLMGITGLAWMYIETGWGRMLAAPFGGWQGALEWHRIAGLVLLALFALHILYSLMQIEWRHPFRWLAGPDSLMMQFGDVKGFFQHLGWIFGLREHPRYDRWSWYEKFDYWAVWWGFMIVGVTGLVLYNPVLSSDYMPGWLINVALWIHRIEALMAMVHIFTVHFYLEHFRPKALPFNAAMFDGTIPMSEAEEAHGAWVDRLEMEGKLEAHLVPEPPVALRIAYFIGGYALIALGIFLLVFAFANVAAVSLF
;
A
#
# COMPACT_ATOMS: atom_id res chain seq x y z
N MET A 1 -3.43 -37.38 -13.83
CA MET A 1 -2.29 -36.44 -13.90
C MET A 1 -2.88 -35.05 -13.91
N ALA A 2 -2.89 -34.37 -12.77
CA ALA A 2 -3.44 -33.02 -12.69
C ALA A 2 -2.65 -32.14 -13.65
N ALA A 3 -3.34 -31.51 -14.60
CA ALA A 3 -2.75 -30.44 -15.40
C ALA A 3 -2.08 -29.48 -14.40
N GLU A 4 -0.76 -29.31 -14.51
CA GLU A 4 0.00 -28.38 -13.69
C GLU A 4 -0.79 -27.07 -13.63
N ALA A 5 -1.23 -26.67 -12.44
CA ALA A 5 -1.81 -25.36 -12.24
C ALA A 5 -0.71 -24.34 -12.53
N LYS A 6 -0.58 -23.96 -13.81
CA LYS A 6 0.41 -22.99 -14.24
C LYS A 6 0.04 -21.67 -13.56
N ARG A 7 0.99 -21.07 -12.85
CA ARG A 7 0.78 -19.75 -12.24
C ARG A 7 1.33 -18.70 -13.19
N LEU A 8 0.69 -17.54 -13.24
CA LEU A 8 1.13 -16.43 -14.06
C LEU A 8 2.00 -15.48 -13.24
N LYS A 9 3.20 -15.17 -13.72
CA LYS A 9 4.11 -14.21 -13.08
C LYS A 9 3.53 -12.80 -13.19
N ARG A 10 3.15 -12.22 -12.05
CA ARG A 10 2.52 -10.90 -11.95
C ARG A 10 3.50 -9.81 -11.51
N PHE A 11 4.36 -10.13 -10.53
CA PHE A 11 5.32 -9.21 -9.94
C PHE A 11 6.75 -9.72 -10.06
N SER A 12 7.67 -8.79 -10.35
CA SER A 12 9.11 -9.03 -10.31
C SER A 12 9.62 -9.12 -8.87
N ILE A 13 10.80 -9.73 -8.68
CA ILE A 13 11.46 -9.79 -7.37
C ILE A 13 11.72 -8.38 -6.83
N ALA A 14 12.14 -7.44 -7.69
CA ALA A 14 12.38 -6.05 -7.30
C ALA A 14 11.11 -5.38 -6.73
N GLN A 15 9.96 -5.56 -7.39
CA GLN A 15 8.67 -5.02 -6.90
C GLN A 15 8.27 -5.61 -5.54
N ARG A 16 8.47 -6.92 -5.36
CA ARG A 16 8.16 -7.60 -4.09
C ARG A 16 9.05 -7.13 -2.94
N LEU A 17 10.35 -6.97 -3.19
CA LEU A 17 11.29 -6.44 -2.20
C LEU A 17 10.98 -4.98 -1.87
N TRP A 18 10.60 -4.18 -2.88
CA TRP A 18 10.18 -2.79 -2.68
C TRP A 18 8.95 -2.71 -1.78
N HIS A 19 7.94 -3.53 -2.08
CA HIS A 19 6.73 -3.62 -1.28
C HIS A 19 7.06 -4.06 0.16
N LEU A 20 7.91 -5.08 0.34
CA LEU A 20 8.32 -5.53 1.68
C LEU A 20 9.02 -4.42 2.47
N ALA A 21 9.90 -3.65 1.83
CA ALA A 21 10.54 -2.49 2.46
C ALA A 21 9.50 -1.43 2.88
N LEU A 22 8.51 -1.16 2.04
CA LEU A 22 7.40 -0.26 2.35
C LEU A 22 6.53 -0.77 3.51
N VAL A 23 6.24 -2.07 3.57
CA VAL A 23 5.49 -2.67 4.69
C VAL A 23 6.25 -2.48 6.00
N VAL A 24 7.54 -2.85 6.03
CA VAL A 24 8.36 -2.73 7.25
C VAL A 24 8.44 -1.29 7.72
N ILE A 25 8.70 -0.34 6.82
CA ILE A 25 8.83 1.07 7.20
C ILE A 25 7.47 1.66 7.62
N PHE A 26 6.37 1.29 6.95
CA PHE A 26 5.03 1.75 7.29
C PHE A 26 4.61 1.28 8.68
N PHE A 27 4.85 0.00 9.02
CA PHE A 27 4.58 -0.49 10.37
C PHE A 27 5.47 0.18 11.42
N LEU A 28 6.76 0.38 11.16
CA LEU A 28 7.65 1.10 12.07
C LEU A 28 7.15 2.53 12.32
N MET A 29 6.78 3.26 11.26
CA MET A 29 6.21 4.61 11.36
C MET A 29 4.88 4.63 12.10
N GLY A 30 3.97 3.71 11.78
CA GLY A 30 2.67 3.58 12.46
C GLY A 30 2.82 3.31 13.95
N ILE A 31 3.70 2.38 14.33
CA ILE A 31 3.96 2.04 15.73
C ILE A 31 4.57 3.24 16.47
N THR A 32 5.64 3.82 15.94
CA THR A 32 6.34 4.95 16.59
C THR A 32 5.49 6.23 16.62
N GLY A 33 4.70 6.48 15.57
CA GLY A 33 3.78 7.61 15.48
C GLY A 33 2.62 7.48 16.48
N LEU A 34 2.00 6.30 16.59
CA LEU A 34 0.99 6.03 17.62
C LEU A 34 1.59 6.07 19.03
N ALA A 35 2.81 5.55 19.22
CA ALA A 35 3.49 5.61 20.51
C ALA A 35 3.63 7.05 21.01
N TRP A 36 4.05 7.97 20.12
CA TRP A 36 4.15 9.39 20.41
C TRP A 36 2.78 10.03 20.63
N MET A 37 1.83 9.78 19.73
CA MET A 37 0.49 10.37 19.77
C MET A 37 -0.29 10.01 21.04
N TYR A 38 -0.06 8.82 21.60
CA TYR A 38 -0.78 8.30 22.76
C TYR A 38 0.11 8.13 23.99
N ILE A 39 1.25 8.83 24.06
CA ILE A 39 2.29 8.61 25.09
C ILE A 39 1.78 8.79 26.53
N GLU A 40 0.76 9.62 26.72
CA GLU A 40 0.12 9.84 28.02
C GLU A 40 -0.70 8.63 28.51
N THR A 41 -1.04 7.71 27.61
CA THR A 41 -1.75 6.46 27.92
C THR A 41 -0.79 5.31 28.24
N GLY A 42 -1.30 4.27 28.91
CA GLY A 42 -0.54 3.03 29.10
C GLY A 42 -0.20 2.34 27.77
N TRP A 43 -1.08 2.45 26.77
CA TRP A 43 -0.87 1.86 25.45
C TRP A 43 0.25 2.55 24.66
N GLY A 44 0.29 3.88 24.63
CA GLY A 44 1.39 4.61 23.99
C GLY A 44 2.74 4.33 24.66
N ARG A 45 2.78 4.25 26.00
CA ARG A 45 3.99 3.82 26.73
C ARG A 45 4.43 2.40 26.38
N MET A 46 3.48 1.47 26.25
CA MET A 46 3.76 0.09 25.82
C MET A 46 4.36 0.06 24.40
N LEU A 47 3.81 0.83 23.46
CA LEU A 47 4.35 0.93 22.10
C LEU A 47 5.73 1.61 22.07
N ALA A 48 5.99 2.57 22.96
CA ALA A 48 7.26 3.29 23.05
C ALA A 48 8.37 2.47 23.73
N ALA A 49 8.02 1.53 24.61
CA ALA A 49 8.98 0.79 25.43
C ALA A 49 10.09 0.07 24.63
N PRO A 50 9.80 -0.65 23.52
CA PRO A 50 10.84 -1.29 22.71
C PRO A 50 11.86 -0.32 22.11
N PHE A 51 11.50 0.96 21.99
CA PHE A 51 12.34 2.00 21.40
C PHE A 51 13.09 2.82 22.46
N GLY A 52 13.00 2.46 23.75
CA GLY A 52 13.62 3.23 24.84
C GLY A 52 12.73 4.36 25.38
N GLY A 53 11.41 4.25 25.22
CA GLY A 53 10.44 5.26 25.66
C GLY A 53 10.18 6.33 24.60
N TRP A 54 9.59 7.45 25.00
CA TRP A 54 9.09 8.46 24.06
C TRP A 54 10.18 9.08 23.19
N GLN A 55 11.38 9.33 23.74
CA GLN A 55 12.48 9.97 23.03
C GLN A 55 12.97 9.07 21.90
N GLY A 56 13.17 7.78 22.19
CA GLY A 56 13.61 6.84 21.18
C GLY A 56 12.52 6.53 20.16
N ALA A 57 11.24 6.45 20.57
CA ALA A 57 10.14 6.32 19.60
C ALA A 57 10.11 7.49 18.61
N LEU A 58 10.28 8.73 19.09
CA LEU A 58 10.37 9.91 18.23
C LEU A 58 11.57 9.87 17.29
N GLU A 59 12.74 9.46 17.76
CA GLU A 59 13.95 9.37 16.94
C GLU A 59 13.82 8.29 15.86
N TRP A 60 13.31 7.12 16.22
CA TRP A 60 13.01 6.06 15.26
C TRP A 60 11.95 6.49 14.24
N HIS A 61 10.94 7.27 14.64
CA HIS A 61 9.96 7.83 13.73
C HIS A 61 10.59 8.77 12.69
N ARG A 62 11.49 9.65 13.15
CA ARG A 62 12.24 10.59 12.31
C ARG A 62 13.13 9.86 11.29
N ILE A 63 13.92 8.89 11.76
CA ILE A 63 14.77 8.07 10.90
C ILE A 63 13.92 7.32 9.87
N ALA A 64 12.84 6.68 10.33
CA ALA A 64 11.95 5.94 9.45
C ALA A 64 11.27 6.83 8.39
N GLY A 65 10.87 8.05 8.79
CA GLY A 65 10.31 9.05 7.89
C GLY A 65 11.29 9.50 6.80
N LEU A 66 12.56 9.74 7.16
CA LEU A 66 13.60 10.06 6.18
C LEU A 66 13.86 8.90 5.20
N VAL A 67 13.89 7.67 5.70
CA VAL A 67 14.02 6.47 4.85
C VAL A 67 12.81 6.33 3.92
N LEU A 68 11.59 6.53 4.42
CA LEU A 68 10.38 6.48 3.60
C LEU A 68 10.39 7.57 2.50
N LEU A 69 10.80 8.79 2.83
CA LEU A 69 10.96 9.87 1.86
C LEU A 69 12.00 9.54 0.79
N ALA A 70 13.13 8.93 1.18
CA ALA A 70 14.15 8.47 0.23
C ALA A 70 13.61 7.36 -0.69
N LEU A 71 12.90 6.36 -0.14
CA LEU A 71 12.24 5.33 -0.93
C LEU A 71 11.21 5.95 -1.89
N PHE A 72 10.41 6.91 -1.44
CA PHE A 72 9.44 7.59 -2.29
C PHE A 72 10.10 8.38 -3.42
N ALA A 73 11.18 9.11 -3.14
CA ALA A 73 11.97 9.81 -4.15
C ALA A 73 12.60 8.87 -5.18
N LEU A 74 13.15 7.73 -4.73
CA LEU A 74 13.69 6.69 -5.62
C LEU A 74 12.59 6.05 -6.47
N HIS A 75 11.40 5.85 -5.92
CA HIS A 75 10.25 5.36 -6.67
C HIS A 75 9.83 6.34 -7.78
N ILE A 76 9.75 7.64 -7.47
CA ILE A 76 9.49 8.69 -8.47
C ILE A 76 10.56 8.66 -9.56
N LEU A 77 11.85 8.62 -9.18
CA LEU A 77 12.95 8.57 -10.13
C LEU A 77 12.87 7.33 -11.03
N TYR A 78 12.63 6.16 -10.44
CA TYR A 78 12.43 4.91 -11.18
C TYR A 78 11.25 5.05 -12.15
N SER A 79 10.10 5.55 -11.71
CA SER A 79 8.94 5.78 -12.59
C SER A 79 9.27 6.72 -13.75
N LEU A 80 9.99 7.82 -13.50
CA LEU A 80 10.39 8.77 -14.54
C LEU A 80 11.37 8.14 -15.56
N MET A 81 12.25 7.25 -15.11
CA MET A 81 13.17 6.51 -15.98
C MET A 81 12.46 5.48 -16.87
N GLN A 82 11.30 4.96 -16.45
CA GLN A 82 10.50 4.02 -17.25
C GLN A 82 9.63 4.72 -18.30
N ILE A 83 9.40 6.03 -18.20
CA ILE A 83 8.58 6.77 -19.16
C ILE A 83 9.26 6.77 -20.53
N GLU A 84 8.53 6.36 -21.57
CA GLU A 84 8.97 6.54 -22.95
C GLU A 84 8.78 8.00 -23.38
N TRP A 85 9.81 8.83 -23.15
CA TRP A 85 9.78 10.27 -23.40
C TRP A 85 9.50 10.69 -24.85
N ARG A 86 9.63 9.78 -25.83
CA ARG A 86 9.23 10.02 -27.22
C ARG A 86 7.71 10.01 -27.40
N HIS A 87 7.01 9.21 -26.62
CA HIS A 87 5.55 9.05 -26.67
C HIS A 87 4.94 8.97 -25.27
N PRO A 88 5.11 10.00 -24.42
CA PRO A 88 4.80 9.91 -22.99
C PRO A 88 3.32 9.64 -22.74
N PHE A 89 2.42 10.25 -23.50
CA PHE A 89 0.97 10.02 -23.37
C PHE A 89 0.57 8.58 -23.71
N ARG A 90 1.22 7.97 -24.71
CA ARG A 90 0.94 6.57 -25.08
C ARG A 90 1.39 5.61 -23.98
N TRP A 91 2.54 5.88 -23.38
CA TRP A 91 3.06 5.08 -22.28
C TRP A 91 2.21 5.24 -21.01
N LEU A 92 1.88 6.48 -20.63
CA LEU A 92 1.06 6.78 -19.45
C LEU A 92 -0.37 6.27 -19.58
N ALA A 93 -0.94 6.25 -20.78
CA ALA A 93 -2.24 5.65 -21.07
C ALA A 93 -2.15 4.15 -21.43
N GLY A 94 -0.96 3.54 -21.31
CA GLY A 94 -0.76 2.12 -21.60
C GLY A 94 -1.48 1.21 -20.59
N PRO A 95 -1.72 -0.05 -20.95
CA PRO A 95 -2.42 -1.00 -20.09
C PRO A 95 -1.61 -1.44 -18.85
N ASP A 96 -0.28 -1.39 -18.94
CA ASP A 96 0.62 -1.66 -17.81
C ASP A 96 0.84 -0.45 -16.89
N SER A 97 0.29 0.72 -17.25
CA SER A 97 0.40 1.95 -16.48
C SER A 97 -0.50 1.94 -15.24
N LEU A 98 0.03 2.45 -14.13
CA LEU A 98 -0.71 2.71 -12.89
C LEU A 98 -1.39 4.09 -12.88
N MET A 99 -1.26 4.88 -13.95
CA MET A 99 -1.98 6.16 -14.06
C MET A 99 -3.49 5.91 -14.15
N MET A 100 -4.26 6.73 -13.45
CA MET A 100 -5.72 6.74 -13.58
C MET A 100 -6.12 7.27 -14.96
N GLN A 101 -7.02 6.57 -15.64
CA GLN A 101 -7.50 6.85 -16.98
C GLN A 101 -9.04 6.94 -16.98
N PHE A 102 -9.62 7.54 -18.01
CA PHE A 102 -11.08 7.56 -18.17
C PHE A 102 -11.69 6.15 -18.24
N GLY A 103 -10.92 5.16 -18.72
CA GLY A 103 -11.30 3.75 -18.67
C GLY A 103 -11.55 3.23 -17.25
N ASP A 104 -10.81 3.72 -16.26
CA ASP A 104 -10.97 3.31 -14.86
C ASP A 104 -12.28 3.83 -14.27
N VAL A 105 -12.74 5.02 -14.67
CA VAL A 105 -14.06 5.56 -14.30
C VAL A 105 -15.17 4.70 -14.88
N LYS A 106 -15.06 4.30 -16.16
CA LYS A 106 -16.00 3.34 -16.76
C LYS A 106 -15.97 2.00 -16.01
N GLY A 107 -14.79 1.52 -15.66
CA GLY A 107 -14.57 0.31 -14.86
C GLY A 107 -15.26 0.39 -13.49
N PHE A 108 -15.16 1.53 -12.81
CA PHE A 108 -15.86 1.79 -11.55
C PHE A 108 -17.39 1.62 -11.69
N PHE A 109 -18.02 2.28 -12.67
CA PHE A 109 -19.46 2.16 -12.88
C PHE A 109 -19.89 0.76 -13.37
N GLN A 110 -19.03 0.06 -14.12
CA GLN A 110 -19.28 -1.34 -14.47
C GLN A 110 -19.21 -2.24 -13.23
N HIS A 111 -18.23 -2.04 -12.35
CA HIS A 111 -18.09 -2.76 -11.09
C HIS A 111 -19.30 -2.51 -10.20
N LEU A 112 -19.74 -1.25 -10.03
CA LEU A 112 -20.97 -0.93 -9.31
C LEU A 112 -22.19 -1.65 -9.90
N GLY A 113 -22.34 -1.61 -11.22
CA GLY A 113 -23.41 -2.35 -11.90
C GLY A 113 -23.38 -3.85 -11.61
N TRP A 114 -22.19 -4.46 -11.56
CA TRP A 114 -22.03 -5.86 -11.17
C TRP A 114 -22.41 -6.12 -9.72
N ILE A 115 -22.03 -5.26 -8.77
CA ILE A 115 -22.42 -5.37 -7.36
C ILE A 115 -23.95 -5.37 -7.21
N PHE A 116 -24.65 -4.56 -8.01
CA PHE A 116 -26.12 -4.52 -8.05
C PHE A 116 -26.77 -5.59 -8.96
N GLY A 117 -25.99 -6.51 -9.55
CA GLY A 117 -26.49 -7.56 -10.43
C GLY A 117 -26.99 -7.05 -11.80
N LEU A 118 -26.68 -5.82 -12.18
CA LEU A 118 -27.10 -5.17 -13.42
C LEU A 118 -26.13 -5.40 -14.59
N ARG A 119 -24.91 -5.86 -14.31
CA ARG A 119 -23.84 -6.09 -15.28
C ARG A 119 -23.02 -7.31 -14.92
N GLU A 120 -22.32 -7.86 -15.90
CA GLU A 120 -21.30 -8.87 -15.65
C GLU A 120 -20.08 -8.28 -14.95
N HIS A 121 -19.30 -9.13 -14.27
CA HIS A 121 -18.08 -8.71 -13.60
C HIS A 121 -17.10 -8.10 -14.62
N PRO A 122 -16.55 -6.89 -14.38
CA PRO A 122 -15.65 -6.27 -15.33
C PRO A 122 -14.39 -7.12 -15.52
N ARG A 123 -14.02 -7.36 -16.78
CA ARG A 123 -12.76 -8.04 -17.12
C ARG A 123 -11.65 -6.99 -17.17
N TYR A 124 -10.89 -6.89 -16.09
CA TYR A 124 -9.79 -5.92 -16.01
C TYR A 124 -8.59 -6.35 -16.84
N ASP A 125 -7.80 -5.36 -17.20
CA ASP A 125 -6.43 -5.55 -17.66
C ASP A 125 -5.54 -5.91 -16.46
N ARG A 126 -4.21 -5.74 -16.55
CA ARG A 126 -3.24 -6.06 -15.51
C ARG A 126 -3.60 -5.41 -14.18
N TRP A 127 -4.16 -4.20 -14.24
CA TRP A 127 -4.61 -3.43 -13.10
C TRP A 127 -6.12 -3.18 -13.19
N SER A 128 -6.81 -3.46 -12.10
CA SER A 128 -8.18 -3.00 -11.88
C SER A 128 -8.20 -1.52 -11.48
N TRP A 129 -9.38 -0.89 -11.58
CA TRP A 129 -9.53 0.52 -11.19
C TRP A 129 -9.24 0.73 -9.70
N TYR A 130 -9.59 -0.25 -8.85
CA TYR A 130 -9.43 -0.15 -7.40
C TYR A 130 -7.98 -0.39 -6.97
N GLU A 131 -7.21 -1.24 -7.66
CA GLU A 131 -5.76 -1.36 -7.42
C GLU A 131 -5.02 -0.07 -7.78
N LYS A 132 -5.41 0.60 -8.88
CA LYS A 132 -4.85 1.92 -9.21
C LYS A 132 -5.27 2.96 -8.18
N PHE A 133 -6.53 2.96 -7.75
CA PHE A 133 -7.00 3.85 -6.70
C PHE A 133 -6.21 3.65 -5.40
N ASP A 134 -5.99 2.40 -4.99
CA ASP A 134 -5.22 2.04 -3.80
C ASP A 134 -3.78 2.54 -3.89
N TYR A 135 -3.12 2.35 -5.04
CA TYR A 135 -1.79 2.90 -5.33
C TYR A 135 -1.75 4.43 -5.18
N TRP A 136 -2.72 5.15 -5.75
CA TRP A 136 -2.76 6.61 -5.70
C TRP A 136 -3.16 7.17 -4.34
N ALA A 137 -4.03 6.48 -3.60
CA ALA A 137 -4.40 6.88 -2.24
C ALA A 137 -3.15 6.95 -1.34
N VAL A 138 -2.30 5.93 -1.40
CA VAL A 138 -1.02 5.91 -0.66
C VAL A 138 -0.04 6.94 -1.20
N TRP A 139 0.04 7.12 -2.53
CA TRP A 139 0.95 8.07 -3.17
C TRP A 139 0.69 9.52 -2.72
N TRP A 140 -0.58 9.94 -2.68
CA TRP A 140 -0.97 11.26 -2.18
C TRP A 140 -0.74 11.41 -0.68
N GLY A 141 -1.07 10.38 0.10
CA GLY A 141 -0.83 10.40 1.54
C GLY A 141 0.64 10.57 1.89
N PHE A 142 1.55 9.90 1.16
CA PHE A 142 3.00 10.07 1.31
C PHE A 142 3.46 11.49 1.03
N MET A 143 2.90 12.18 0.04
CA MET A 143 3.24 13.59 -0.18
C MET A 143 2.80 14.47 0.99
N ILE A 144 1.57 14.32 1.47
CA ILE A 144 1.00 15.16 2.51
C ILE A 144 1.71 14.92 3.84
N VAL A 145 1.80 13.65 4.28
CA VAL A 145 2.47 13.27 5.54
C VAL A 145 3.98 13.51 5.47
N GLY A 146 4.59 13.32 4.30
CA GLY A 146 6.02 13.53 4.08
C GLY A 146 6.41 15.01 4.18
N VAL A 147 5.70 15.90 3.48
CA VAL A 147 5.96 17.34 3.54
C VAL A 147 5.70 17.90 4.93
N THR A 148 4.56 17.56 5.53
CA THR A 148 4.27 17.99 6.91
C THR A 148 5.26 17.41 7.92
N GLY A 149 5.73 16.17 7.71
CA GLY A 149 6.76 15.54 8.52
C GLY A 149 8.11 16.27 8.44
N LEU A 150 8.51 16.74 7.26
CA LEU A 150 9.72 17.55 7.10
C LEU A 150 9.63 18.89 7.84
N VAL A 151 8.46 19.55 7.79
CA VAL A 151 8.21 20.78 8.58
C VAL A 151 8.34 20.50 10.08
N LEU A 152 7.83 19.36 10.54
CA LEU A 152 7.82 18.97 11.96
C LEU A 152 9.13 18.30 12.42
N TYR A 153 10.01 17.93 11.51
CA TYR A 153 11.28 17.27 11.83
C TYR A 153 12.13 18.14 12.76
N ASN A 154 12.25 19.43 12.43
CA ASN A 154 12.86 20.45 13.26
C ASN A 154 11.99 21.73 13.25
N PRO A 155 11.00 21.83 14.15
CA PRO A 155 10.08 22.97 14.18
C PRO A 155 10.77 24.31 14.46
N VAL A 156 11.91 24.29 15.18
CA VAL A 156 12.70 25.50 15.46
C VAL A 156 13.28 26.05 14.16
N LEU A 157 13.94 25.19 13.38
CA LEU A 157 14.45 25.58 12.06
C LEU A 157 13.32 25.99 11.11
N SER A 158 12.20 25.25 11.09
CA SER A 158 11.05 25.59 10.25
C SER A 158 10.48 26.97 10.58
N SER A 159 10.55 27.40 11.85
CA SER A 159 10.03 28.70 12.29
C SER A 159 10.81 29.90 11.75
N ASP A 160 12.04 29.69 11.24
CA ASP A 160 12.81 30.72 10.54
C ASP A 160 12.22 31.03 9.14
N TYR A 161 11.47 30.09 8.56
CA TYR A 161 10.93 30.19 7.20
C TYR A 161 9.41 30.35 7.13
N MET A 162 8.69 30.07 8.22
CA MET A 162 7.23 30.18 8.26
C MET A 162 6.70 30.59 9.64
N PRO A 163 5.55 31.28 9.71
CA PRO A 163 4.91 31.62 10.98
C PRO A 163 4.47 30.38 11.76
N GLY A 164 4.49 30.45 13.09
CA GLY A 164 4.18 29.32 13.97
C GLY A 164 2.78 28.70 13.77
N TRP A 165 1.80 29.48 13.30
CA TRP A 165 0.47 28.92 13.00
C TRP A 165 0.51 27.88 11.86
N LEU A 166 1.41 28.03 10.88
CA LEU A 166 1.59 27.04 9.81
C LEU A 166 2.18 25.73 10.34
N ILE A 167 3.06 25.80 11.35
CA ILE A 167 3.61 24.61 12.01
C ILE A 167 2.49 23.86 12.76
N ASN A 168 1.58 24.58 13.41
CA ASN A 168 0.41 23.98 14.07
C ASN A 168 -0.54 23.32 13.04
N VAL A 169 -0.76 23.96 11.89
CA VAL A 169 -1.54 23.36 10.79
C VAL A 169 -0.85 22.10 10.25
N ALA A 170 0.47 22.15 10.05
CA ALA A 170 1.25 21.00 9.62
C ALA A 170 1.15 19.84 10.61
N LEU A 171 1.22 20.10 11.92
CA LEU A 171 1.01 19.10 12.97
C LEU A 171 -0.36 18.45 12.88
N TRP A 172 -1.41 19.25 12.68
CA TRP A 172 -2.78 18.75 12.58
C TRP A 172 -2.98 17.87 11.34
N ILE A 173 -2.53 18.35 10.18
CA ILE A 173 -2.57 17.61 8.92
C ILE A 173 -1.75 16.32 9.03
N HIS A 174 -0.54 16.37 9.57
CA HIS A 174 0.32 15.19 9.71
C HIS A 174 -0.35 14.08 10.53
N ARG A 175 -0.97 14.44 11.66
CA ARG A 175 -1.66 13.49 12.55
C ARG A 175 -2.86 12.86 11.87
N ILE A 176 -3.70 13.66 11.21
CA ILE A 176 -4.90 13.17 10.54
C ILE A 176 -4.55 12.31 9.34
N GLU A 177 -3.61 12.78 8.51
CA GLU A 177 -3.19 12.03 7.33
C GLU A 177 -2.54 10.69 7.72
N ALA A 178 -1.70 10.66 8.76
CA ALA A 178 -1.14 9.42 9.26
C ALA A 178 -2.23 8.43 9.69
N LEU A 179 -3.25 8.87 10.43
CA LEU A 179 -4.38 8.03 10.80
C LEU A 179 -5.20 7.59 9.59
N MET A 180 -5.47 8.48 8.63
CA MET A 180 -6.19 8.15 7.40
C MET A 180 -5.43 7.11 6.58
N ALA A 181 -4.11 7.24 6.45
CA ALA A 181 -3.27 6.26 5.78
C ALA A 181 -3.32 4.90 6.48
N MET A 182 -3.26 4.87 7.82
CA MET A 182 -3.40 3.63 8.60
C MET A 182 -4.79 3.00 8.44
N VAL A 183 -5.86 3.80 8.49
CA VAL A 183 -7.23 3.32 8.23
C VAL A 183 -7.30 2.73 6.83
N HIS A 184 -6.84 3.44 5.80
CA HIS A 184 -6.89 2.97 4.42
C HIS A 184 -6.14 1.66 4.23
N ILE A 185 -4.89 1.57 4.71
CA ILE A 185 -4.08 0.35 4.58
C ILE A 185 -4.66 -0.82 5.40
N PHE A 186 -5.02 -0.59 6.66
CA PHE A 186 -5.48 -1.67 7.54
C PHE A 186 -6.94 -2.09 7.33
N THR A 187 -7.70 -1.34 6.54
CA THR A 187 -9.08 -1.69 6.19
C THR A 187 -9.23 -1.96 4.70
N VAL A 188 -9.16 -0.93 3.85
CA VAL A 188 -9.43 -1.02 2.41
C VAL A 188 -8.42 -1.92 1.73
N HIS A 189 -7.12 -1.66 1.90
CA HIS A 189 -6.08 -2.46 1.27
C HIS A 189 -6.11 -3.93 1.75
N PHE A 190 -6.13 -4.16 3.06
CA PHE A 190 -6.27 -5.53 3.59
C PHE A 190 -7.54 -6.23 3.12
N TYR A 191 -8.65 -5.51 2.96
CA TYR A 191 -9.88 -6.09 2.44
C TYR A 191 -9.72 -6.51 0.97
N LEU A 192 -9.29 -5.57 0.12
CA LEU A 192 -9.14 -5.79 -1.32
C LEU A 192 -8.16 -6.92 -1.63
N GLU A 193 -7.08 -7.02 -0.86
CA GLU A 193 -6.05 -8.02 -1.08
C GLU A 193 -6.31 -9.32 -0.34
N HIS A 194 -6.76 -9.31 0.92
CA HIS A 194 -6.76 -10.53 1.74
C HIS A 194 -8.14 -11.02 2.18
N PHE A 195 -9.14 -10.14 2.28
CA PHE A 195 -10.47 -10.52 2.80
C PHE A 195 -11.58 -10.57 1.75
N ARG A 196 -11.33 -10.17 0.50
CA ARG A 196 -12.30 -10.40 -0.59
C ARG A 196 -12.59 -11.91 -0.66
N PRO A 197 -13.86 -12.35 -0.83
CA PRO A 197 -14.20 -13.78 -0.82
C PRO A 197 -13.35 -14.63 -1.78
N LYS A 198 -12.95 -14.06 -2.92
CA LYS A 198 -12.11 -14.74 -3.92
C LYS A 198 -10.61 -14.78 -3.57
N ALA A 199 -10.14 -13.94 -2.65
CA ALA A 199 -8.77 -13.97 -2.13
C ALA A 199 -8.64 -14.92 -0.94
N LEU A 200 -9.75 -15.40 -0.38
CA LEU A 200 -9.70 -16.31 0.75
C LEU A 200 -9.03 -17.63 0.34
N PRO A 201 -8.20 -18.22 1.23
CA PRO A 201 -7.88 -17.74 2.57
C PRO A 201 -6.96 -16.50 2.60
N PHE A 202 -6.02 -16.36 1.66
CA PHE A 202 -5.06 -15.27 1.62
C PHE A 202 -4.47 -15.08 0.21
N ASN A 203 -4.51 -13.84 -0.32
CA ASN A 203 -3.79 -13.51 -1.55
C ASN A 203 -2.28 -13.38 -1.30
N ALA A 204 -1.51 -14.33 -1.83
CA ALA A 204 -0.05 -14.34 -1.72
C ALA A 204 0.66 -13.67 -2.92
N ALA A 205 -0.05 -13.06 -3.87
CA ALA A 205 0.54 -12.61 -5.13
C ALA A 205 1.70 -11.62 -4.96
N MET A 206 1.61 -10.68 -4.01
CA MET A 206 2.72 -9.77 -3.71
C MET A 206 3.87 -10.44 -2.95
N PHE A 207 3.60 -11.55 -2.26
CA PHE A 207 4.61 -12.28 -1.50
C PHE A 207 5.38 -13.27 -2.37
N ASP A 208 4.71 -14.05 -3.23
CA ASP A 208 5.32 -15.05 -4.11
C ASP A 208 5.57 -14.56 -5.54
N GLY A 209 4.93 -13.46 -5.95
CA GLY A 209 5.07 -12.82 -7.26
C GLY A 209 4.13 -13.33 -8.35
N THR A 210 3.18 -14.20 -8.01
CA THR A 210 2.45 -15.03 -8.96
C THR A 210 0.97 -15.13 -8.62
N ILE A 211 0.14 -15.36 -9.62
CA ILE A 211 -1.31 -15.54 -9.47
C ILE A 211 -1.73 -16.87 -10.11
N PRO A 212 -2.65 -17.66 -9.52
CA PRO A 212 -3.21 -18.83 -10.20
C PRO A 212 -3.82 -18.44 -11.56
N MET A 213 -3.64 -19.25 -12.59
CA MET A 213 -4.19 -18.93 -13.92
C MET A 213 -5.71 -18.70 -13.89
N SER A 214 -6.45 -19.54 -13.16
CA SER A 214 -7.91 -19.38 -13.01
C SER A 214 -8.31 -18.05 -12.37
N GLU A 215 -7.56 -17.59 -11.36
CA GLU A 215 -7.81 -16.28 -10.74
C GLU A 215 -7.41 -15.13 -11.69
N ALA A 216 -6.35 -15.30 -12.47
CA ALA A 216 -5.93 -14.33 -13.48
C ALA A 216 -6.98 -14.17 -14.59
N GLU A 217 -7.56 -15.27 -15.08
CA GLU A 217 -8.62 -15.25 -16.10
C GLU A 217 -9.90 -14.58 -15.59
N GLU A 218 -10.26 -14.86 -14.33
CA GLU A 218 -11.47 -14.31 -13.72
C GLU A 218 -11.35 -12.83 -13.35
N ALA A 219 -10.26 -12.45 -12.67
CA ALA A 219 -10.06 -11.09 -12.17
C ALA A 219 -9.45 -10.17 -13.24
N HIS A 220 -8.59 -10.70 -14.11
CA HIS A 220 -7.78 -9.95 -15.08
C HIS A 220 -7.88 -10.56 -16.49
N GLY A 221 -9.06 -11.00 -16.90
CA GLY A 221 -9.23 -11.69 -18.18
C GLY A 221 -8.72 -10.92 -19.39
N ALA A 222 -8.84 -9.58 -19.43
CA ALA A 222 -8.32 -8.79 -20.55
C ALA A 222 -6.77 -8.77 -20.58
N TRP A 223 -6.12 -8.92 -19.42
CA TRP A 223 -4.67 -9.08 -19.34
C TRP A 223 -4.21 -10.42 -19.91
N VAL A 224 -4.91 -11.50 -19.56
CA VAL A 224 -4.63 -12.84 -20.07
C VAL A 224 -4.82 -12.87 -21.59
N ASP A 225 -5.94 -12.36 -22.09
CA ASP A 225 -6.23 -12.29 -23.52
C ASP A 225 -5.13 -11.50 -24.27
N ARG A 226 -4.66 -10.38 -23.71
CA ARG A 226 -3.53 -9.64 -24.32
C ARG A 226 -2.25 -10.47 -24.36
N LEU A 227 -1.88 -11.12 -23.25
CA LEU A 227 -0.66 -11.92 -23.19
C LEU A 227 -0.68 -13.07 -24.21
N GLU A 228 -1.85 -13.67 -24.43
CA GLU A 228 -2.05 -14.70 -25.45
C GLU A 228 -1.90 -14.11 -26.87
N MET A 229 -2.59 -13.00 -27.16
CA MET A 229 -2.50 -12.30 -28.45
C MET A 229 -1.07 -11.85 -28.79
N GLU A 230 -0.29 -11.47 -27.78
CA GLU A 230 1.12 -11.07 -27.93
C GLU A 230 2.09 -12.27 -28.01
N GLY A 231 1.61 -13.50 -27.84
CA GLY A 231 2.45 -14.71 -27.79
C GLY A 231 3.37 -14.77 -26.57
N LYS A 232 3.06 -14.01 -25.51
CA LYS A 232 3.88 -13.89 -24.30
C LYS A 232 3.40 -14.75 -23.13
N LEU A 233 2.21 -15.36 -23.24
CA LEU A 233 1.59 -16.09 -22.15
C LEU A 233 2.51 -17.19 -21.59
N GLU A 234 2.97 -18.13 -22.43
CA GLU A 234 3.82 -19.25 -21.99
C GLU A 234 5.13 -18.79 -21.33
N ALA A 235 5.71 -17.66 -21.78
CA ALA A 235 6.92 -17.09 -21.18
C ALA A 235 6.70 -16.52 -19.76
N HIS A 236 5.44 -16.26 -19.37
CA HIS A 236 5.06 -15.77 -18.05
C HIS A 236 4.55 -16.88 -17.13
N LEU A 237 4.39 -18.11 -17.62
CA LEU A 237 3.96 -19.25 -16.81
C LEU A 237 5.13 -19.75 -15.96
N VAL A 238 4.86 -19.93 -14.67
CA VAL A 238 5.84 -20.34 -13.66
C VAL A 238 5.25 -21.44 -12.78
N PRO A 239 6.11 -22.33 -12.23
CA PRO A 239 5.65 -23.39 -11.33
C PRO A 239 5.16 -22.81 -10.01
N GLU A 240 4.44 -23.62 -9.24
CA GLU A 240 4.04 -23.23 -7.89
C GLU A 240 5.24 -22.99 -6.97
N PRO A 241 5.17 -22.00 -6.06
CA PRO A 241 6.19 -21.84 -5.04
C PRO A 241 6.20 -23.03 -4.07
N PRO A 242 7.36 -23.40 -3.50
CA PRO A 242 7.46 -24.47 -2.53
C PRO A 242 6.51 -24.28 -1.35
N VAL A 243 5.96 -25.38 -0.82
CA VAL A 243 4.98 -25.37 0.28
C VAL A 243 5.49 -24.60 1.51
N ALA A 244 6.75 -24.78 1.87
CA ALA A 244 7.36 -24.07 3.01
C ALA A 244 7.31 -22.54 2.84
N LEU A 245 7.53 -22.05 1.62
CA LEU A 245 7.50 -20.62 1.30
C LEU A 245 6.08 -20.07 1.37
N ARG A 246 5.09 -20.85 0.89
CA ARG A 246 3.67 -20.51 1.02
C ARG A 246 3.25 -20.40 2.48
N ILE A 247 3.64 -21.37 3.31
CA ILE A 247 3.36 -21.33 4.76
C ILE A 247 3.97 -20.08 5.40
N ALA A 248 5.21 -19.73 5.05
CA ALA A 248 5.87 -18.53 5.58
C ALA A 248 5.10 -17.24 5.23
N TYR A 249 4.64 -17.10 3.98
CA TYR A 249 3.85 -15.94 3.55
C TYR A 249 2.50 -15.85 4.24
N PHE A 250 1.84 -16.98 4.47
CA PHE A 250 0.57 -17.00 5.20
C PHE A 250 0.76 -16.57 6.65
N ILE A 251 1.73 -17.15 7.36
CA ILE A 251 2.00 -16.81 8.77
C ILE A 251 2.41 -15.35 8.89
N GLY A 252 3.37 -14.91 8.08
CA GLY A 252 3.85 -13.52 8.09
C GLY A 252 2.75 -12.52 7.70
N GLY A 253 1.99 -12.83 6.65
CA GLY A 253 0.89 -12.00 6.18
C GLY A 253 -0.20 -11.83 7.22
N TYR A 254 -0.70 -12.92 7.82
CA TYR A 254 -1.70 -12.82 8.88
C TYR A 254 -1.18 -12.16 10.15
N ALA A 255 0.11 -12.35 10.49
CA ALA A 255 0.71 -11.64 11.63
C ALA A 255 0.73 -10.12 11.40
N LEU A 256 1.08 -9.67 10.19
CA LEU A 256 1.03 -8.26 9.81
C LEU A 256 -0.40 -7.71 9.81
N ILE A 257 -1.36 -8.48 9.28
CA ILE A 257 -2.77 -8.10 9.30
C ILE A 257 -3.28 -7.97 10.73
N ALA A 258 -3.01 -8.95 11.59
CA ALA A 258 -3.40 -8.92 13.00
C ALA A 258 -2.77 -7.73 13.74
N LEU A 259 -1.49 -7.44 13.47
CA LEU A 259 -0.80 -6.27 14.02
C LEU A 259 -1.45 -4.96 13.53
N GLY A 260 -1.77 -4.84 12.24
CA GLY A 260 -2.42 -3.65 11.69
C GLY A 260 -3.80 -3.42 12.30
N ILE A 261 -4.62 -4.47 12.39
CA ILE A 261 -5.94 -4.41 13.04
C ILE A 261 -5.79 -4.06 14.53
N PHE A 262 -4.84 -4.67 15.24
CA PHE A 262 -4.55 -4.33 16.63
C PHE A 262 -4.22 -2.85 16.81
N LEU A 263 -3.31 -2.30 16.00
CA LEU A 263 -2.94 -0.90 16.05
C LEU A 263 -4.15 0.00 15.78
N LEU A 264 -4.97 -0.34 14.79
CA LEU A 264 -6.15 0.43 14.43
C LEU A 264 -7.20 0.45 15.53
N VAL A 265 -7.57 -0.73 16.05
CA VAL A 265 -8.59 -0.86 17.10
C VAL A 265 -8.16 -0.12 18.37
N PHE A 266 -6.90 -0.27 18.78
CA PHE A 266 -6.42 0.41 19.98
C PHE A 266 -6.24 1.93 19.78
N ALA A 267 -5.91 2.40 18.57
CA ALA A 267 -5.91 3.83 18.25
C ALA A 267 -7.30 4.43 18.47
N PHE A 268 -8.35 3.77 17.96
CA PHE A 268 -9.73 4.21 18.17
C PHE A 268 -10.17 4.07 19.64
N ALA A 269 -9.82 2.99 20.31
CA ALA A 269 -10.17 2.80 21.73
C ALA A 269 -9.58 3.88 22.64
N ASN A 270 -8.41 4.42 22.29
CA ASN A 270 -7.75 5.47 23.05
C ASN A 270 -8.03 6.88 22.50
N VAL A 271 -8.88 7.05 21.47
CA VAL A 271 -9.03 8.33 20.74
C VAL A 271 -9.42 9.50 21.67
N ALA A 272 -10.19 9.24 22.73
CA ALA A 272 -10.58 10.25 23.71
C ALA A 272 -9.40 10.80 24.54
N ALA A 273 -8.29 10.05 24.62
CA ALA A 273 -7.07 10.49 25.30
C ALA A 273 -6.21 11.41 24.41
N VAL A 274 -6.54 11.53 23.13
CA VAL A 274 -5.90 12.46 22.22
C VAL A 274 -6.49 13.84 22.50
N SER A 275 -5.74 14.72 23.17
CA SER A 275 -6.13 16.12 23.18
C SER A 275 -6.05 16.64 21.74
N LEU A 276 -7.21 17.07 21.22
CA LEU A 276 -7.33 17.76 19.92
C LEU A 276 -6.81 19.21 20.00
N PHE A 277 -6.31 19.61 21.17
CA PHE A 277 -5.84 20.94 21.53
C PHE A 277 -4.54 20.82 22.33
#